data_AF-A0A2G8LNE0-F1
#
_entry.id   AF-A0A2G8LNE0-F1
#
_cell.length_a   1.000
_cell.length_b   1.000
_cell.length_c   1.000
_cell.angle_alpha   90.00
_cell.angle_beta   90.00
_cell.angle_gamma   90.00
#
_symmetry.space_group_name_H-M   'P 1'
#
loop_
_entity.id
_entity.type
_entity.pdbx_description
1 polymer ?
#
loop_
_entity_poly.entity_id
_entity_poly.type
_entity_poly.pdbx_seq_one_letter_code
_entity_poly.pdbx_strand_id
1 'polypeptide(L)'
;MQDSKFKIIWTVPRDTESDRKRYLQKYMQKQNKMSNETTTGLSDGLSDQNGKAFSTTDMENTERDNNCADITHSGWWHEECNGDYTNLNGVYGSNQDSTSIYWKGLPNGESIVSSEMKIRRCVNCD
;
A
#
# COMPACT_ATOMS: atom_id res chain seq x y z
N MET A 1 14.79 -0.67 -18.11
CA MET A 1 13.35 -0.67 -17.78
C MET A 1 12.97 0.76 -17.52
N GLN A 2 12.03 1.35 -18.27
CA GLN A 2 11.59 2.73 -18.03
C GLN A 2 10.68 2.76 -16.80
N ASP A 3 11.02 3.64 -15.85
CA ASP A 3 10.30 3.82 -14.59
C ASP A 3 8.85 4.22 -14.88
N SER A 4 7.94 3.26 -14.70
CA SER A 4 6.51 3.51 -14.79
C SER A 4 6.09 4.24 -13.51
N LYS A 5 5.81 5.55 -13.62
CA LYS A 5 5.27 6.33 -12.50
C LYS A 5 3.84 5.84 -12.20
N PHE A 6 3.70 5.00 -11.18
CA PHE A 6 2.42 4.53 -10.69
C PHE A 6 1.67 5.67 -10.00
N LYS A 7 0.44 5.96 -10.45
CA LYS A 7 -0.47 6.87 -9.74
C LYS A 7 -1.59 6.04 -9.14
N ILE A 8 -1.43 5.66 -7.88
CA ILE A 8 -2.49 4.99 -7.13
C ILE A 8 -3.48 6.06 -6.67
N ILE A 9 -4.72 5.95 -7.15
CA ILE A 9 -5.83 6.83 -6.72
C ILE A 9 -6.63 6.04 -5.69
N TRP A 10 -6.51 6.43 -4.42
CA TRP A 10 -7.28 5.85 -3.35
C TRP A 10 -8.65 6.52 -3.22
N THR A 11 -9.71 5.74 -3.21
CA THR A 11 -11.00 6.15 -2.67
C THR A 11 -11.24 5.34 -1.40
N VAL A 12 -11.32 6.00 -0.24
CA VAL A 12 -11.78 5.37 1.00
C VAL A 12 -13.30 5.23 0.91
N PRO A 13 -13.87 4.03 0.87
CA PRO A 13 -15.29 3.84 1.03
C PRO A 13 -15.56 3.67 2.53
N ARG A 14 -16.42 4.54 3.10
CA ARG A 14 -17.46 4.13 4.05
C ARG A 14 -18.45 5.26 4.37
N ASP A 15 -19.70 4.91 4.07
CA ASP A 15 -21.04 5.19 4.63
C ASP A 15 -21.57 6.61 4.82
N THR A 16 -20.78 7.65 5.16
CA THR A 16 -21.34 9.02 5.22
C THR A 16 -20.32 10.12 4.91
N GLU A 17 -20.81 11.24 4.33
CA GLU A 17 -20.02 12.45 4.09
C GLU A 17 -19.41 13.01 5.41
N SER A 18 -20.04 12.75 6.55
CA SER A 18 -19.53 13.12 7.88
C SER A 18 -18.26 12.37 8.26
N ASP A 19 -18.18 11.07 7.98
CA ASP A 19 -17.00 10.27 8.30
C ASP A 19 -15.83 10.61 7.37
N ARG A 20 -16.12 10.86 6.09
CA ARG A 20 -15.13 11.39 5.14
C ARG A 20 -14.56 12.73 5.61
N LYS A 21 -15.43 13.66 6.03
CA LYS A 21 -15.02 14.97 6.57
C LYS A 21 -14.22 14.82 7.86
N ARG A 22 -14.62 13.93 8.77
CA ARG A 22 -13.89 13.67 10.02
C ARG A 22 -12.49 13.09 9.76
N TYR A 23 -12.37 12.16 8.82
CA TYR A 23 -11.08 11.59 8.42
C TYR A 23 -10.19 12.66 7.76
N LEU A 24 -10.71 13.37 6.76
CA LEU A 24 -9.98 14.43 6.08
C LEU A 24 -9.60 15.57 7.03
N GLN A 25 -10.45 15.93 7.99
CA GLN A 25 -10.16 16.99 8.96
C GLN A 25 -9.08 16.57 9.96
N LYS A 26 -9.13 15.32 10.47
CA LYS A 26 -8.03 14.76 11.27
C LYS A 26 -6.72 14.68 10.47
N TYR A 27 -6.82 14.33 9.19
CA TYR A 27 -5.70 14.23 8.27
C TYR A 27 -5.04 15.60 7.99
N MET A 28 -5.83 16.62 7.65
CA MET A 28 -5.34 17.99 7.38
C MET A 28 -4.78 18.67 8.64
N GLN A 29 -5.36 18.40 9.81
CA GLN A 29 -4.81 18.88 11.10
C GLN A 29 -3.44 18.26 11.42
N LYS A 30 -3.16 17.02 10.95
CA LYS A 30 -1.89 16.34 11.15
C LYS A 30 -0.83 16.74 10.11
N GLN A 31 -1.23 17.13 8.89
CA GLN A 31 -0.33 17.55 7.80
C GLN A 31 0.15 19.01 7.89
N ASN A 32 -0.54 19.90 8.63
CA ASN A 32 -0.07 21.28 8.90
C ASN A 32 1.25 21.37 9.72
N LYS A 33 1.89 20.23 10.03
CA LYS A 33 3.20 20.15 10.68
C LYS A 33 4.32 19.66 9.75
N MET A 34 4.04 19.38 8.48
CA MET A 34 5.01 19.01 7.45
C MET A 34 4.87 19.95 6.25
N SER A 35 5.96 20.63 5.91
CA SER A 35 6.02 21.70 4.91
C SER A 35 5.72 21.25 3.48
N ASN A 36 4.85 22.02 2.81
CA ASN A 36 4.82 22.36 1.39
C ASN A 36 5.55 21.43 0.40
N GLU A 37 4.89 20.34 -0.02
CA GLU A 37 5.04 19.76 -1.36
C GLU A 37 3.70 19.15 -1.80
N THR A 38 3.35 19.35 -3.07
CA THR A 38 2.01 19.02 -3.60
C THR A 38 1.92 17.52 -3.91
N THR A 39 1.74 16.69 -2.89
CA THR A 39 1.41 15.27 -3.02
C THR A 39 0.27 14.96 -2.05
N THR A 40 -0.94 14.89 -2.57
CA THR A 40 -2.11 14.47 -1.79
C THR A 40 -1.88 13.04 -1.27
N GLY A 41 -1.65 12.88 0.03
CA GLY A 41 -2.28 11.78 0.75
C GLY A 41 -1.40 10.88 1.62
N LEU A 42 -0.39 10.21 1.10
CA LEU A 42 0.27 9.13 1.82
C LEU A 42 1.76 9.06 1.45
N SER A 43 2.59 8.58 2.37
CA SER A 43 3.98 8.21 2.06
C SER A 43 4.01 7.20 0.93
N ASP A 44 5.06 7.24 0.11
CA ASP A 44 5.37 6.16 -0.83
C ASP A 44 5.48 4.85 -0.04
N GLY A 45 4.67 3.87 -0.42
CA GLY A 45 4.63 2.54 0.19
C GLY A 45 4.98 1.44 -0.80
N LEU A 46 5.32 1.78 -2.06
CA LEU A 46 5.72 0.81 -3.08
C LEU A 46 7.22 0.87 -3.42
N SER A 47 7.97 1.81 -2.85
CA SER A 47 9.41 1.97 -3.10
C SER A 47 10.19 0.67 -2.89
N ASP A 48 9.83 -0.06 -1.84
CA ASP A 48 10.53 -1.23 -1.33
C ASP A 48 10.29 -2.47 -2.24
N GLN A 49 9.18 -2.46 -2.97
CA GLN A 49 8.80 -3.48 -3.95
C GLN A 49 9.45 -3.26 -5.32
N ASN A 50 10.11 -2.11 -5.55
CA ASN A 50 10.72 -1.81 -6.85
C ASN A 50 11.86 -2.80 -7.18
N GLY A 51 11.80 -3.40 -8.36
CA GLY A 51 12.79 -4.37 -8.82
C GLY A 51 12.67 -5.78 -8.21
N LYS A 52 11.69 -6.04 -7.33
CA LYS A 52 11.41 -7.38 -6.80
C LYS A 52 10.60 -8.19 -7.80
N ALA A 53 10.79 -9.51 -7.79
CA ALA A 53 9.96 -10.43 -8.54
C ALA A 53 8.65 -10.72 -7.79
N PHE A 54 7.60 -11.11 -8.52
CA PHE A 54 6.31 -11.43 -7.94
C PHE A 54 6.35 -12.87 -7.37
N SER A 55 6.03 -13.06 -6.09
CA SER A 55 5.94 -14.39 -5.46
C SER A 55 4.48 -14.80 -5.23
N THR A 56 4.24 -16.11 -5.20
CA THR A 56 2.98 -16.77 -4.83
C THR A 56 3.28 -17.96 -3.92
N THR A 57 2.25 -18.54 -3.28
CA THR A 57 2.43 -19.69 -2.35
C THR A 57 3.13 -20.88 -3.00
N ASP A 58 2.94 -21.06 -4.31
CA ASP A 58 3.55 -22.12 -5.12
C ASP A 58 4.84 -21.71 -5.85
N MET A 59 5.24 -20.43 -5.77
CA MET A 59 6.43 -19.91 -6.43
C MET A 59 7.07 -18.79 -5.61
N GLU A 60 8.11 -19.13 -4.84
CA GLU A 60 8.88 -18.17 -4.06
C GLU A 60 10.00 -17.54 -4.90
N ASN A 61 9.95 -16.22 -5.07
CA ASN A 61 10.88 -15.42 -5.86
C ASN A 61 11.59 -14.32 -5.04
N THR A 62 11.58 -14.41 -3.71
CA THR A 62 12.39 -13.59 -2.81
C THR A 62 13.77 -14.22 -2.57
N GLU A 63 14.72 -13.41 -2.12
CA GLU A 63 16.07 -13.85 -1.74
C GLU A 63 16.13 -14.41 -0.30
N ARG A 64 14.98 -14.72 0.31
CA ARG A 64 14.87 -15.12 1.72
C ARG A 64 14.68 -16.63 1.85
N ASP A 65 15.09 -17.18 2.99
CA ASP A 65 14.97 -18.62 3.28
C ASP A 65 13.52 -19.10 3.53
N ASN A 66 12.56 -18.16 3.68
CA ASN A 66 11.15 -18.45 3.98
C ASN A 66 10.23 -18.00 2.85
N ASN A 67 9.12 -18.71 2.63
CA ASN A 67 8.11 -18.33 1.65
C ASN A 67 7.25 -17.17 2.18
N CYS A 68 7.42 -15.97 1.62
CA CYS A 68 6.71 -14.77 2.07
C CYS A 68 5.24 -14.79 1.67
N ALA A 69 4.92 -15.39 0.53
CA ALA A 69 3.54 -15.54 0.09
C ALA A 69 2.74 -16.47 1.02
N ASP A 70 3.40 -17.50 1.58
CA ASP A 70 2.79 -18.38 2.60
C ASP A 70 2.56 -17.65 3.93
N ILE A 71 3.52 -16.83 4.38
CA ILE A 71 3.43 -16.08 5.64
C ILE A 71 2.37 -14.97 5.58
N THR A 72 2.34 -14.23 4.49
CA THR A 72 1.44 -13.08 4.30
C THR A 72 0.08 -13.48 3.73
N HIS A 73 -0.05 -14.72 3.27
CA HIS A 73 -1.21 -15.25 2.55
C HIS A 73 -1.59 -14.40 1.33
N SER A 74 -0.60 -13.93 0.58
CA SER A 74 -0.80 -13.03 -0.55
C SER A 74 0.20 -13.27 -1.67
N GLY A 75 -0.18 -12.91 -2.89
CA GLY A 75 0.77 -12.79 -4.00
C GLY A 75 1.19 -11.33 -4.14
N TRP A 76 2.48 -11.05 -4.03
CA TRP A 76 3.01 -9.69 -4.08
C TRP A 76 4.46 -9.66 -4.57
N TRP A 77 4.95 -8.45 -4.86
CA TRP A 77 6.37 -8.19 -5.08
C TRP A 77 7.11 -8.11 -3.75
N HIS A 78 7.12 -9.21 -3.01
CA HIS A 78 7.65 -9.26 -1.64
C HIS A 78 9.13 -8.85 -1.60
N GLU A 79 9.49 -8.00 -0.63
CA GLU A 79 10.88 -7.74 -0.29
C GLU A 79 11.28 -8.57 0.95
N GLU A 80 10.42 -8.59 1.96
CA GLU A 80 10.65 -9.31 3.20
C GLU A 80 9.34 -9.75 3.88
N CYS A 81 9.28 -11.00 4.32
CA CYS A 81 8.02 -11.59 4.79
C CYS A 81 7.47 -10.93 6.06
N ASN A 82 8.37 -10.39 6.89
CA ASN A 82 8.05 -9.72 8.16
C ASN A 82 8.49 -8.26 8.04
N GLY A 83 7.63 -7.40 7.50
CA GLY A 83 8.02 -6.00 7.28
C GLY A 83 7.70 -5.49 5.90
N ASP A 84 7.14 -6.31 4.99
CA ASP A 84 6.56 -5.83 3.75
C ASP A 84 5.60 -4.68 4.05
N TYR A 85 6.12 -3.49 3.76
CA TYR A 85 5.54 -2.24 4.18
C TYR A 85 4.20 -1.98 3.52
N THR A 86 3.88 -2.71 2.45
CA THR A 86 2.60 -2.64 1.78
C THR A 86 2.23 -4.03 1.30
N ASN A 87 1.00 -4.43 1.59
CA ASN A 87 0.40 -5.63 1.03
C ASN A 87 -1.06 -5.35 0.71
N LEU A 88 -1.35 -5.04 -0.55
CA LEU A 88 -2.73 -4.74 -0.97
C LEU A 88 -3.53 -5.99 -1.34
N ASN A 89 -2.85 -7.14 -1.42
CA ASN A 89 -3.42 -8.45 -1.70
C ASN A 89 -3.54 -9.32 -0.44
N GLY A 90 -3.42 -8.71 0.75
CA GLY A 90 -3.59 -9.38 2.03
C GLY A 90 -5.02 -9.87 2.28
N VAL A 91 -5.18 -10.64 3.34
CA VAL A 91 -6.44 -11.21 3.80
C VAL A 91 -7.36 -10.11 4.31
N TYR A 92 -8.49 -9.94 3.63
CA TYR A 92 -9.53 -9.01 4.04
C TYR A 92 -10.06 -9.34 5.45
N GLY A 93 -10.12 -8.33 6.31
CA GLY A 93 -10.60 -8.49 7.69
C GLY A 93 -9.61 -9.17 8.63
N SER A 94 -8.37 -9.44 8.20
CA SER A 94 -7.32 -9.86 9.13
C SER A 94 -6.95 -8.73 10.09
N ASN A 95 -6.77 -9.11 11.36
CA ASN A 95 -6.32 -8.24 12.44
C ASN A 95 -4.81 -8.38 12.71
N GLN A 96 -4.11 -9.20 11.93
CA GLN A 96 -2.66 -9.35 12.00
C GLN A 96 -2.02 -8.53 10.89
N ASP A 97 -1.18 -7.57 11.25
CA ASP A 97 -0.55 -6.64 10.32
C ASP A 97 0.10 -7.35 9.13
N SER A 98 0.82 -8.45 9.39
CA SER A 98 1.56 -9.23 8.38
C SER A 98 0.70 -9.90 7.32
N THR A 99 -0.58 -10.14 7.59
CA THR A 99 -1.52 -10.81 6.66
C THR A 99 -2.64 -9.88 6.22
N SER A 100 -2.75 -8.70 6.80
CA SER A 100 -3.82 -7.75 6.52
C SER A 100 -3.60 -6.99 5.21
N ILE A 101 -4.65 -6.35 4.70
CA ILE A 101 -4.51 -5.37 3.62
C ILE A 101 -3.86 -4.12 4.22
N TYR A 102 -2.59 -3.87 3.91
CA TYR A 102 -1.77 -2.90 4.64
C TYR A 102 -1.06 -1.92 3.71
N TRP A 103 -0.85 -0.69 4.20
CA TRP A 103 -0.04 0.36 3.55
C TRP A 103 0.73 1.18 4.60
N LYS A 104 2.08 1.14 4.58
CA LYS A 104 3.00 1.78 5.54
C LYS A 104 2.74 3.27 5.72
N GLY A 105 2.27 3.95 4.66
CA GLY A 105 1.94 5.37 4.71
C GLY A 105 0.67 5.70 5.50
N LEU A 106 -0.13 4.71 5.93
CA LEU A 106 -1.37 4.94 6.67
C LEU A 106 -1.10 5.13 8.17
N PRO A 107 -1.76 6.12 8.80
CA PRO A 107 -1.69 6.28 10.25
C PRO A 107 -2.25 5.05 10.96
N ASN A 108 -1.56 4.61 12.02
CA ASN A 108 -1.92 3.52 12.94
C ASN A 108 -1.82 2.09 12.39
N GLY A 109 -1.33 1.90 11.15
CA GLY A 109 -1.14 0.55 10.61
C GLY A 109 -2.43 -0.27 10.51
N GLU A 110 -3.58 0.38 10.39
CA GLU A 110 -4.88 -0.28 10.34
C GLU A 110 -5.07 -1.05 9.02
N SER A 111 -5.66 -2.25 9.13
CA SER A 111 -6.12 -3.04 7.99
C SER A 111 -7.12 -2.24 7.15
N ILE A 112 -6.84 -2.15 5.86
CA ILE A 112 -7.60 -1.38 4.89
C ILE A 112 -8.86 -2.18 4.50
N VAL A 113 -10.01 -1.52 4.49
CA VAL A 113 -11.29 -2.15 4.11
C VAL A 113 -11.52 -2.25 2.60
N SER A 114 -10.79 -1.48 1.80
CA SER A 114 -10.78 -1.64 0.36
C SER A 114 -9.55 -1.00 -0.25
N SER A 115 -8.97 -1.67 -1.23
CA SER A 115 -7.89 -1.16 -2.05
C SER A 115 -8.29 -1.22 -3.53
N GLU A 116 -7.78 -0.27 -4.32
CA GLU A 116 -7.93 -0.33 -5.77
C GLU A 116 -6.65 0.19 -6.44
N MET A 117 -6.02 -0.64 -7.27
CA MET A 117 -4.85 -0.27 -8.05
C MET A 117 -5.28 0.03 -9.49
N LYS A 118 -4.98 1.24 -9.98
CA LYS A 118 -5.31 1.67 -11.34
C LYS A 118 -4.06 2.09 -12.06
N ILE A 119 -3.98 1.73 -13.34
CA ILE A 119 -2.97 2.25 -14.26
C ILE A 119 -3.62 3.24 -15.22
N ARG A 120 -2.86 4.27 -15.60
CA ARG A 120 -3.20 5.12 -16.74
C ARG A 120 -1.97 5.25 -17.61
N ARG A 121 -2.17 5.36 -18.93
CA ARG A 121 -1.07 5.67 -19.83
C ARG A 121 -0.43 6.99 -19.40
N CYS A 122 0.88 6.99 -19.26
CA CYS A 122 1.59 8.25 -19.11
C CYS A 122 1.74 8.91 -20.49
N VAL A 123 1.26 10.15 -20.60
CA VAL A 123 1.39 10.93 -21.84
C VAL A 123 2.70 11.72 -21.84
N ASN A 124 3.16 12.18 -20.66
CA ASN A 124 4.44 12.86 -20.44
C ASN A 124 5.10 12.32 -19.16
N CYS A 125 6.01 11.34 -19.29
CA CYS A 125 6.83 10.83 -18.19
C CYS A 125 8.28 10.85 -18.63
N ASP A 126 9.00 11.88 -18.22
CA ASP A 126 10.47 11.92 -18.23
C ASP A 126 11.01 11.46 -16.87
#